data_AF-K0R201-F1
#
_entry.id   AF-K0R201-F1
#
_cell.length_a   1.000
_cell.length_b   1.000
_cell.length_c   1.000
_cell.angle_alpha   90.00
_cell.angle_beta   90.00
_cell.angle_gamma   90.00
#
_symmetry.space_group_name_H-M   'P 1'
#
loop_
_entity.id
_entity.type
_entity.pdbx_description
1 polymer ?
#
loop_
_entity_poly.entity_id
_entity_poly.type
_entity_poly.pdbx_seq_one_letter_code
_entity_poly.pdbx_strand_id
1 'polypeptide(L)'
;MGACGSTLMKPCLGETDIRYDTAYPKTIVESDSRWEKLSGYFLVNVTGFDAQNAQVIPMGPYIPGVAPTEVSPFPSDSIIAFYNHTVDGSRLIANRYYFRAPAPPEFCAIPFPPPAMNAPPGVTCGENGLVKFAGVYAALNHENDGTLSIASATGLYANNDEGVFQPDLESSSIKLADGNTFEFTFNVKDSFSSVSSFVFFDDQDATLSAVHTNTALKKIASANTASMVRLTEEEFLSGIEEYNSKFNIPENMRVQVPMTSDEVPSLAGTFPSEDEWCGGLINDVSCTASPYEEPAAQMKGGFIALFVVLGALVFGVAAYLLHRKVAEDQKRRYKEHFVRGIARNITIADSAGKVSPEELKKEFDHIDSDGGGTISKDELKTFVDSGKVGTISDKDFEALWHAIDIDNSGEVDFVEFLSFLGGCGTEFDSVNQEQKTMTKEQRMKYASQRLSTRALQIPKDDEGDEESGGAADAAKA
;
A
#
# COMPACT_ATOMS: atom_id res chain seq x y z
N MET A 1 3.99 13.24 -10.55
CA MET A 1 3.71 12.42 -9.35
C MET A 1 2.81 13.25 -8.45
N GLY A 2 1.66 12.72 -8.04
CA GLY A 2 0.73 13.46 -7.17
C GLY A 2 1.27 13.54 -5.74
N ALA A 3 0.89 14.59 -5.00
CA ALA A 3 1.11 14.63 -3.56
C ALA A 3 0.22 13.59 -2.86
N CYS A 4 0.76 12.92 -1.84
CA CYS A 4 -0.02 12.06 -0.95
C CYS A 4 -1.11 12.90 -0.21
N GLY A 5 -2.10 12.25 0.41
CA GLY A 5 -3.04 12.93 1.31
C GLY A 5 -4.32 13.52 0.69
N SER A 6 -4.60 13.33 -0.60
CA SER A 6 -5.87 13.77 -1.19
C SER A 6 -7.01 12.73 -1.06
N THR A 7 -8.25 13.12 -1.38
CA THR A 7 -9.40 12.19 -1.39
C THR A 7 -9.15 10.97 -2.28
N LEU A 8 -8.39 11.14 -3.37
CA LEU A 8 -8.09 10.13 -4.38
C LEU A 8 -6.85 9.27 -4.07
N MET A 9 -5.92 9.77 -3.25
CA MET A 9 -4.62 9.14 -2.99
C MET A 9 -4.52 8.63 -1.55
N LYS A 10 -3.65 7.66 -1.28
CA LYS A 10 -3.37 7.23 0.11
C LYS A 10 -2.91 8.43 0.97
N PRO A 11 -3.21 8.42 2.29
CA PRO A 11 -2.66 9.40 3.23
C PRO A 11 -1.13 9.44 3.15
N CYS A 12 -0.55 10.60 3.47
CA CYS A 12 0.91 10.71 3.55
C CYS A 12 1.41 9.81 4.67
N LEU A 13 2.50 9.08 4.44
CA LEU A 13 3.12 8.32 5.52
C LEU A 13 3.63 9.27 6.61
N GLY A 14 4.06 10.48 6.29
CA GLY A 14 4.43 11.48 7.29
C GLY A 14 3.33 11.81 8.31
N GLU A 15 2.04 11.60 8.00
CA GLU A 15 0.96 11.75 9.00
C GLU A 15 0.86 10.56 9.97
N THR A 16 1.45 9.42 9.63
CA THR A 16 1.29 8.15 10.35
C THR A 16 2.60 7.52 10.84
N ASP A 17 3.72 7.89 10.22
CA ASP A 17 5.06 7.35 10.43
C ASP A 17 6.05 8.53 10.40
N ILE A 18 6.57 8.82 11.59
CA ILE A 18 7.40 9.98 11.92
C ILE A 18 8.73 10.02 11.15
N ARG A 19 9.17 8.90 10.56
CA ARG A 19 10.39 8.85 9.73
C ARG A 19 10.26 9.63 8.43
N TYR A 20 9.03 9.80 7.95
CA TYR A 20 8.72 10.57 6.75
C TYR A 20 8.20 11.98 7.07
N ASP A 21 8.01 12.31 8.35
CA ASP A 21 7.51 13.62 8.75
C ASP A 21 8.64 14.66 8.75
N THR A 22 8.65 15.51 7.73
CA THR A 22 9.61 16.62 7.61
C THR A 22 9.44 17.71 8.67
N ALA A 23 8.31 17.74 9.38
CA ALA A 23 8.05 18.67 10.48
C ALA A 23 8.48 18.11 11.84
N TYR A 24 8.85 16.82 11.94
CA TYR A 24 9.33 16.24 13.18
C TYR A 24 10.63 16.95 13.64
N PRO A 25 10.77 17.24 14.95
CA PRO A 25 11.92 17.99 15.45
C PRO A 25 13.25 17.30 15.13
N LYS A 26 14.22 18.09 14.69
CA LYS A 26 15.60 17.60 14.47
C LYS A 26 16.46 17.68 15.72
N THR A 27 15.95 18.28 16.80
CA THR A 27 16.66 18.36 18.07
C THR A 27 15.99 17.44 19.08
N ILE A 28 16.79 16.85 19.98
CA ILE A 28 16.29 15.87 20.93
C ILE A 28 15.43 16.53 22.02
N VAL A 29 15.77 17.76 22.42
CA VAL A 29 15.02 18.52 23.43
C VAL A 29 13.67 19.01 22.90
N GLU A 30 13.58 19.44 21.64
CA GLU A 30 12.29 19.79 21.04
C GLU A 30 11.41 18.55 20.86
N SER A 31 12.00 17.37 20.61
CA SER A 31 11.26 16.11 20.57
C SER A 31 10.67 15.76 21.96
N ASP A 32 11.44 16.00 23.02
CA ASP A 32 10.98 15.86 24.40
C ASP A 32 11.84 16.69 25.37
N SER A 33 11.25 17.69 26.01
CA SER A 33 11.95 18.60 26.94
C SER A 33 12.64 17.89 28.11
N ARG A 34 12.24 16.67 28.47
CA ARG A 34 12.84 15.92 29.59
C ARG A 34 14.31 15.63 29.35
N TRP A 35 14.78 15.55 28.10
CA TRP A 35 16.19 15.38 27.76
C TRP A 35 17.10 16.45 28.37
N GLU A 36 16.59 17.65 28.68
CA GLU A 36 17.34 18.69 29.39
C GLU A 36 17.86 18.22 30.75
N LYS A 37 17.15 17.29 31.42
CA LYS A 37 17.56 16.75 32.72
C LYS A 37 18.91 16.04 32.66
N LEU A 38 19.23 15.41 31.53
CA LEU A 38 20.51 14.73 31.35
C LEU A 38 21.68 15.71 31.20
N SER A 39 21.44 16.95 30.75
CA SER A 39 22.47 17.95 30.52
C SER A 39 22.90 18.60 31.83
N GLY A 40 24.20 18.81 32.05
CA GLY A 40 24.77 19.49 33.21
C GLY A 40 25.94 18.75 33.85
N TYR A 41 26.35 19.26 35.01
CA TYR A 41 27.43 18.71 35.84
C TYR A 41 26.84 17.92 37.01
N PHE A 42 27.42 16.77 37.33
CA PHE A 42 26.93 15.93 38.42
C PHE A 42 28.07 15.32 39.23
N LEU A 43 27.88 15.28 40.55
CA LEU A 43 28.62 14.41 41.46
C LEU A 43 27.91 13.07 41.54
N VAL A 44 28.66 11.99 41.40
CA VAL A 44 28.13 10.63 41.35
C VAL A 44 28.88 9.77 42.37
N ASN A 45 28.17 9.20 43.33
CA ASN A 45 28.76 8.28 44.30
C ASN A 45 28.33 6.86 43.97
N VAL A 46 29.23 6.08 43.38
CA VAL A 46 28.97 4.75 42.87
C VAL A 46 29.40 3.70 43.89
N THR A 47 28.47 2.78 44.16
CA THR A 47 28.67 1.57 44.96
C THR A 47 28.60 0.35 44.04
N GLY A 48 29.67 -0.43 44.00
CA GLY A 48 29.76 -1.65 43.20
C GLY A 48 29.34 -2.92 43.96
N PHE A 49 28.73 -3.84 43.23
CA PHE A 49 28.33 -5.17 43.69
C PHE A 49 28.89 -6.24 42.74
N ASP A 50 29.27 -7.40 43.30
CA ASP A 50 29.68 -8.54 42.50
C ASP A 50 28.47 -9.37 42.00
N ALA A 51 28.76 -10.39 41.19
CA ALA A 51 27.76 -11.29 40.60
C ALA A 51 27.04 -12.21 41.62
N GLN A 52 27.39 -12.16 42.91
CA GLN A 52 26.81 -12.96 43.99
C GLN A 52 26.10 -12.09 45.05
N ASN A 53 25.84 -10.80 44.77
CA ASN A 53 25.33 -9.82 45.74
C ASN A 53 26.24 -9.61 46.96
N ALA A 54 27.50 -10.04 46.93
CA ALA A 54 28.47 -9.56 47.89
C ALA A 54 28.92 -8.17 47.42
N GLN A 55 28.91 -7.21 48.35
CA GLN A 55 29.68 -5.99 48.11
C GLN A 55 31.12 -6.40 47.81
N VAL A 56 31.76 -5.69 46.87
CA VAL A 56 33.17 -5.81 46.48
C VAL A 56 33.41 -6.70 45.26
N ILE A 57 33.68 -6.07 44.10
CA ILE A 57 34.53 -6.68 43.08
C ILE A 57 35.90 -6.84 43.74
N PRO A 58 36.40 -8.08 43.97
CA PRO A 58 37.63 -8.28 44.70
C PRO A 58 38.77 -7.53 44.01
N MET A 59 39.51 -6.72 44.78
CA MET A 59 40.74 -6.11 44.28
C MET A 59 41.70 -7.20 43.82
N GLY A 60 42.46 -6.92 42.79
CA GLY A 60 43.51 -7.82 42.33
C GLY A 60 44.63 -7.06 41.63
N PRO A 61 45.67 -7.76 41.18
CA PRO A 61 46.85 -7.08 40.68
C PRO A 61 46.57 -6.34 39.38
N TYR A 62 47.35 -5.28 39.16
CA TYR A 62 47.53 -4.74 37.82
C TYR A 62 48.37 -5.72 36.99
N ILE A 63 47.90 -6.09 35.81
CA ILE A 63 48.61 -6.94 34.86
C ILE A 63 48.78 -6.16 33.55
N PRO A 64 50.02 -5.86 33.11
CA PRO A 64 50.26 -5.18 31.84
C PRO A 64 49.58 -5.89 30.67
N GLY A 65 48.85 -5.13 29.84
CA GLY A 65 48.14 -5.65 28.67
C GLY A 65 46.82 -6.37 28.96
N VAL A 66 46.39 -6.44 30.23
CA VAL A 66 45.05 -6.91 30.62
C VAL A 66 44.19 -5.70 30.97
N ALA A 67 42.98 -5.64 30.44
CA ALA A 67 42.07 -4.55 30.70
C ALA A 67 41.73 -4.44 32.20
N PRO A 68 41.80 -3.24 32.80
CA PRO A 68 41.58 -3.04 34.24
C PRO A 68 40.12 -3.26 34.68
N THR A 69 39.21 -3.53 33.75
CA THR A 69 37.79 -3.81 34.02
C THR A 69 37.56 -5.19 34.63
N GLU A 70 38.50 -6.12 34.49
CA GLU A 70 38.39 -7.47 35.07
C GLU A 70 39.03 -7.57 36.46
N VAL A 71 40.13 -6.85 36.68
CA VAL A 71 40.94 -6.88 37.91
C VAL A 71 41.64 -5.53 38.09
N SER A 72 41.50 -4.90 39.26
CA SER A 72 42.09 -3.59 39.57
C SER A 72 42.67 -3.57 40.98
N PRO A 73 43.85 -2.95 41.21
CA PRO A 73 44.43 -2.82 42.54
C PRO A 73 43.73 -1.75 43.38
N PHE A 74 42.88 -0.93 42.75
CA PHE A 74 42.13 0.13 43.42
C PHE A 74 40.77 -0.36 43.91
N PRO A 75 40.28 0.13 45.06
CA PRO A 75 38.97 -0.21 45.59
C PRO A 75 37.83 0.03 44.58
N SER A 76 36.78 -0.78 44.70
CA SER A 76 35.59 -0.78 43.85
C SER A 76 34.29 -0.57 44.63
N ASP A 77 34.38 -0.56 45.96
CA ASP A 77 33.29 -0.42 46.91
C ASP A 77 32.78 1.03 47.02
N SER A 78 33.65 2.01 46.76
CA SER A 78 33.26 3.41 46.60
C SER A 78 34.07 4.06 45.48
N ILE A 79 33.38 4.44 44.42
CA ILE A 79 33.95 5.22 43.31
C ILE A 79 33.24 6.57 43.31
N ILE A 80 34.02 7.64 43.39
CA ILE A 80 33.50 8.99 43.20
C ILE A 80 33.67 9.34 41.74
N ALA A 81 32.61 9.78 41.09
CA ALA A 81 32.66 10.20 39.71
C ALA A 81 32.05 11.57 39.50
N PHE A 82 32.58 12.27 38.50
CA PHE A 82 32.09 13.57 38.06
C PHE A 82 31.61 13.42 36.63
N TYR A 83 30.36 13.72 36.35
CA TYR A 83 29.77 13.64 35.01
C TYR A 83 29.56 15.05 34.47
N ASN A 84 30.03 15.29 33.25
CA ASN A 84 29.69 16.46 32.44
C ASN A 84 28.95 15.94 31.21
N HIS A 85 27.65 16.11 31.21
CA HIS A 85 26.80 15.73 30.10
C HIS A 85 26.31 16.99 29.38
N THR A 86 26.34 16.99 28.06
CA THR A 86 25.88 18.11 27.24
C THR A 86 24.92 17.57 26.20
N VAL A 87 23.69 18.06 26.24
CA VAL A 87 22.71 17.87 25.17
C VAL A 87 22.72 19.15 24.33
N ASP A 88 23.06 19.02 23.05
CA ASP A 88 23.12 20.15 22.11
C ASP A 88 22.51 19.74 20.77
N GLY A 89 21.41 20.39 20.39
CA GLY A 89 20.64 20.05 19.20
C GLY A 89 20.17 18.59 19.21
N SER A 90 20.67 17.80 18.25
CA SER A 90 20.41 16.37 18.10
C SER A 90 21.39 15.47 18.86
N ARG A 91 22.44 16.05 19.47
CA ARG A 91 23.60 15.31 19.98
C ARG A 91 23.62 15.28 21.50
N LEU A 92 24.15 14.17 22.04
CA LEU A 92 24.52 14.02 23.44
C LEU A 92 26.02 13.70 23.52
N ILE A 93 26.72 14.50 24.34
CA ILE A 93 28.12 14.30 24.71
C ILE A 93 28.15 14.00 26.21
N ALA A 94 28.52 12.78 26.58
CA ALA A 94 28.54 12.35 27.98
C ALA A 94 29.97 12.02 28.42
N ASN A 95 30.62 12.99 29.08
CA ASN A 95 31.97 12.90 29.62
C ASN A 95 31.95 12.55 31.11
N ARG A 96 32.76 11.57 31.53
CA ARG A 96 32.72 11.02 32.88
C ARG A 96 34.13 10.80 33.43
N TYR A 97 34.35 11.19 34.67
CA TYR A 97 35.64 11.11 35.35
C TYR A 97 35.49 10.27 36.61
N TYR A 98 36.14 9.11 36.68
CA TYR A 98 36.01 8.14 37.76
C TYR A 98 37.25 8.16 38.65
N PHE A 99 37.08 8.59 39.89
CA PHE A 99 38.11 8.64 40.92
C PHE A 99 38.04 7.41 41.81
N ARG A 100 39.19 6.79 42.03
CA ARG A 100 39.38 5.68 42.96
C ARG A 100 40.43 6.04 43.99
N ALA A 101 40.13 5.74 45.24
CA ALA A 101 41.05 5.93 46.35
C ALA A 101 42.30 5.06 46.19
N PRO A 102 43.41 5.40 46.87
CA PRO A 102 44.57 4.52 46.96
C PRO A 102 44.21 3.13 47.48
N ALA A 103 44.93 2.11 47.02
CA ALA A 103 44.79 0.75 47.51
C ALA A 103 45.08 0.69 49.03
N PRO A 104 44.35 -0.11 49.82
CA PRO A 104 44.59 -0.18 51.25
C PRO A 104 45.93 -0.90 51.55
N PRO A 105 46.60 -0.62 52.68
CA PRO A 105 47.92 -1.18 53.00
C PRO A 105 47.94 -2.71 53.00
N GLU A 106 46.84 -3.35 53.40
CA GLU A 106 46.70 -4.81 53.42
C GLU A 106 46.83 -5.41 52.01
N PHE A 107 46.30 -4.73 50.99
CA PHE A 107 46.43 -5.15 49.60
C PHE A 107 47.87 -4.95 49.10
N CYS A 108 48.49 -3.82 49.44
CA CYS A 108 49.86 -3.52 49.00
C CYS A 108 50.91 -4.49 49.53
N ALA A 109 50.63 -5.14 50.67
CA ALA A 109 51.47 -6.17 51.26
C ALA A 109 51.36 -7.54 50.55
N ILE A 110 50.39 -7.74 49.65
CA ILE A 110 50.21 -8.99 48.92
C ILE A 110 51.30 -9.12 47.85
N PRO A 111 52.11 -10.19 47.87
CA PRO A 111 53.10 -10.43 46.83
C PRO A 111 52.42 -11.00 45.57
N PHE A 112 52.69 -10.39 44.42
CA PHE A 112 52.23 -10.88 43.12
C PHE A 112 53.40 -11.38 42.27
N PRO A 113 53.26 -12.54 41.59
CA PRO A 113 54.29 -13.03 40.69
C PRO A 113 54.33 -12.18 39.40
N PRO A 114 55.52 -11.88 38.84
CA PRO A 114 55.61 -11.19 37.55
C PRO A 114 54.80 -11.90 36.45
N PRO A 115 54.09 -11.17 35.55
CA PRO A 115 54.13 -9.70 35.38
C PRO A 115 53.13 -8.92 36.25
N ALA A 116 52.44 -9.58 37.18
CA ALA A 116 51.43 -8.95 38.02
C ALA A 116 52.07 -8.03 39.08
N MET A 117 51.48 -6.85 39.28
CA MET A 117 51.96 -5.81 40.19
C MET A 117 50.83 -5.31 41.09
N ASN A 118 51.17 -4.82 42.28
CA ASN A 118 50.20 -4.24 43.21
C ASN A 118 49.77 -2.80 42.83
N ALA A 119 50.45 -2.17 41.87
CA ALA A 119 50.08 -0.88 41.30
C ALA A 119 50.58 -0.77 39.85
N PRO A 120 49.92 0.04 39.00
CA PRO A 120 50.43 0.33 37.66
C PRO A 120 51.72 1.18 37.71
N PRO A 121 52.50 1.21 36.61
CA PRO A 121 53.70 2.04 36.53
C PRO A 121 53.40 3.52 36.81
N GLY A 122 54.26 4.17 37.60
CA GLY A 122 54.10 5.58 37.98
C GLY A 122 53.13 5.83 39.14
N VAL A 123 52.57 4.79 39.74
CA VAL A 123 51.68 4.85 40.91
C VAL A 123 52.32 4.04 42.05
N THR A 124 52.38 4.62 43.24
CA THR A 124 52.77 3.91 44.46
C THR A 124 51.54 3.35 45.17
N CYS A 125 51.51 2.02 45.35
CA CYS A 125 50.43 1.35 46.09
C CYS A 125 50.32 1.91 47.51
N GLY A 126 49.11 2.21 47.98
CA GLY A 126 48.88 2.77 49.32
C GLY A 126 48.96 4.29 49.39
N GLU A 127 49.60 4.92 48.41
CA GLU A 127 49.84 6.36 48.42
C GLU A 127 49.05 7.10 47.34
N ASN A 128 48.98 6.53 46.14
CA ASN A 128 48.36 7.18 44.99
C ASN A 128 47.05 6.48 44.63
N GLY A 129 46.02 7.29 44.36
CA GLY A 129 44.78 6.85 43.74
C GLY A 129 44.85 6.87 42.22
N LEU A 130 43.69 6.75 41.58
CA LEU A 130 43.57 6.74 40.13
C LEU A 130 42.37 7.57 39.70
N VAL A 131 42.51 8.31 38.60
CA VAL A 131 41.39 8.85 37.85
C VAL A 131 41.37 8.28 36.45
N LYS A 132 40.17 8.00 35.94
CA LYS A 132 39.96 7.50 34.58
C LYS A 132 38.83 8.27 33.90
N PHE A 133 38.99 8.52 32.61
CA PHE A 133 37.99 9.18 31.79
C PHE A 133 37.16 8.16 31.00
N ALA A 134 35.88 8.44 30.76
CA ALA A 134 35.05 7.74 29.81
C ALA A 134 34.14 8.73 29.08
N GLY A 135 34.09 8.65 27.75
CA GLY A 135 33.24 9.48 26.91
C GLY A 135 32.27 8.63 26.10
N VAL A 136 31.03 9.10 25.95
CA VAL A 136 30.00 8.51 25.09
C VAL A 136 29.41 9.60 24.22
N TYR A 137 29.32 9.34 22.92
CA TYR A 137 28.83 10.28 21.92
C TYR A 137 27.67 9.64 21.16
N ALA A 138 26.53 10.32 21.17
CA ALA A 138 25.30 9.83 20.57
C ALA A 138 24.56 10.95 19.83
N ALA A 139 23.79 10.59 18.79
CA ALA A 139 22.91 11.53 18.11
C ALA A 139 21.56 10.90 17.76
N LEU A 140 20.56 11.76 17.56
CA LEU A 140 19.27 11.39 17.01
C LEU A 140 19.47 10.91 15.57
N ASN A 141 18.99 9.69 15.30
CA ASN A 141 19.08 9.07 13.99
C ASN A 141 17.77 9.31 13.18
N HIS A 142 17.72 8.78 11.96
CA HIS A 142 16.55 8.91 11.09
C HIS A 142 15.35 8.01 11.44
N GLU A 143 15.42 7.21 12.52
CA GLU A 143 14.24 6.48 13.01
C GLU A 143 13.22 7.43 13.65
N ASN A 144 13.66 8.61 14.09
CA ASN A 144 12.81 9.66 14.68
C ASN A 144 11.92 9.15 15.84
N ASP A 145 12.31 8.08 16.53
CA ASP A 145 11.54 7.43 17.60
C ASP A 145 11.85 7.99 19.00
N GLY A 146 12.57 9.10 19.06
CA GLY A 146 13.03 9.72 20.30
C GLY A 146 14.19 8.99 20.98
N THR A 147 14.90 8.11 20.25
CA THR A 147 16.12 7.46 20.74
C THR A 147 17.37 8.07 20.14
N LEU A 148 18.44 8.13 20.93
CA LEU A 148 19.78 8.48 20.45
C LEU A 148 20.56 7.20 20.17
N SER A 149 21.17 7.10 18.98
CA SER A 149 22.13 6.04 18.69
C SER A 149 23.50 6.40 19.23
N ILE A 150 24.09 5.50 20.03
CA ILE A 150 25.48 5.62 20.44
C ILE A 150 26.33 5.13 19.29
N ALA A 151 27.24 5.97 18.82
CA ALA A 151 28.07 5.64 17.66
C ALA A 151 29.58 5.76 17.93
N SER A 152 29.97 6.37 19.05
CA SER A 152 31.37 6.38 19.49
C SER A 152 31.47 6.40 21.01
N ALA A 153 32.51 5.76 21.52
CA ALA A 153 32.90 5.83 22.93
C ALA A 153 34.43 5.87 23.06
N THR A 154 34.90 6.49 24.15
CA THR A 154 36.33 6.71 24.40
C THR A 154 36.70 6.45 25.86
N GLY A 155 38.00 6.45 26.16
CA GLY A 155 38.53 6.27 27.52
C GLY A 155 38.29 4.85 28.05
N LEU A 156 37.69 4.70 29.23
CA LEU A 156 37.39 3.40 29.85
C LEU A 156 36.56 2.46 28.97
N TYR A 157 35.77 3.02 28.05
CA TYR A 157 35.00 2.22 27.12
C TYR A 157 35.84 1.73 25.94
N ALA A 158 36.97 2.38 25.66
CA ALA A 158 37.87 1.95 24.61
C ALA A 158 38.76 0.80 25.07
N ASN A 159 38.57 -0.36 24.44
CA ASN A 159 39.52 -1.46 24.59
C ASN A 159 40.83 -1.04 23.92
N ASN A 160 41.87 -0.97 24.75
CA ASN A 160 43.29 -0.75 24.42
C ASN A 160 43.68 0.73 24.48
N ASP A 161 44.83 1.01 25.10
CA ASP A 161 45.41 2.34 25.33
C ASP A 161 45.82 3.09 24.02
N GLU A 162 45.23 2.75 22.87
CA GLU A 162 45.49 3.33 21.55
C GLU A 162 44.18 3.54 20.77
N GLY A 163 43.54 4.70 20.94
CA GLY A 163 42.57 5.22 19.95
C GLY A 163 41.08 4.93 20.17
N VAL A 164 40.28 5.42 19.22
CA VAL A 164 38.80 5.46 19.24
C VAL A 164 38.26 4.05 19.29
N PHE A 165 37.33 3.78 20.21
CA PHE A 165 36.58 2.54 20.17
C PHE A 165 35.30 2.76 19.40
N GLN A 166 35.23 2.09 18.26
CA GLN A 166 34.02 1.88 17.49
C GLN A 166 33.59 0.44 17.74
N PRO A 167 32.91 0.15 18.86
CA PRO A 167 32.34 -1.17 19.06
C PRO A 167 31.41 -1.50 17.89
N ASP A 168 31.23 -2.78 17.61
CA ASP A 168 30.15 -3.25 16.72
C ASP A 168 28.81 -2.99 17.44
N LEU A 169 28.42 -1.70 17.45
CA LEU A 169 27.42 -1.05 18.30
C LEU A 169 26.00 -1.18 17.74
N GLU A 170 25.76 -2.12 16.82
CA GLU A 170 24.47 -2.31 16.12
C GLU A 170 23.22 -2.33 17.03
N SER A 171 23.38 -2.46 18.35
CA SER A 171 22.29 -2.46 19.33
C SER A 171 22.46 -1.47 20.51
N SER A 172 23.25 -0.41 20.36
CA SER A 172 23.47 0.57 21.44
C SER A 172 22.66 1.84 21.24
N SER A 173 21.96 2.25 22.30
CA SER A 173 21.01 3.34 22.24
C SER A 173 20.83 4.00 23.61
N ILE A 174 20.33 5.22 23.59
CA ILE A 174 19.87 5.95 24.76
C ILE A 174 18.43 6.33 24.49
N LYS A 175 17.53 5.95 25.38
CA LYS A 175 16.09 6.23 25.22
C LYS A 175 15.49 6.73 26.51
N LEU A 176 14.43 7.51 26.38
CA LEU A 176 13.55 7.88 27.48
C LEU A 176 12.51 6.76 27.66
N ALA A 177 12.69 5.93 28.68
CA ALA A 177 11.89 4.71 28.87
C ALA A 177 10.47 5.00 29.39
N ASP A 178 10.37 5.78 30.47
CA ASP A 178 9.11 6.29 31.03
C ASP A 178 9.42 7.37 32.08
N GLY A 179 8.50 8.32 32.26
CA GLY A 179 8.61 9.39 33.26
C GLY A 179 9.92 10.16 33.12
N ASN A 180 10.78 10.06 34.12
CA ASN A 180 12.11 10.69 34.15
C ASN A 180 13.26 9.65 34.10
N THR A 181 13.01 8.50 33.46
CA THR A 181 13.96 7.38 33.39
C THR A 181 14.62 7.30 32.01
N PHE A 182 15.93 7.49 31.98
CA PHE A 182 16.75 7.29 30.78
C PHE A 182 17.45 5.94 30.84
N GLU A 183 17.33 5.15 29.79
CA GLU A 183 17.99 3.86 29.65
C GLU A 183 19.11 3.97 28.62
N PHE A 184 20.33 3.69 29.06
CA PHE A 184 21.54 3.62 28.25
C PHE A 184 21.87 2.15 28.03
N THR A 185 21.81 1.71 26.79
CA THR A 185 22.21 0.36 26.39
C THR A 185 23.49 0.44 25.59
N PHE A 186 24.51 -0.30 26.02
CA PHE A 186 25.81 -0.37 25.37
C PHE A 186 26.21 -1.81 25.16
N ASN A 187 26.26 -2.24 23.90
CA ASN A 187 26.52 -3.61 23.51
C ASN A 187 27.73 -3.67 22.58
N VAL A 188 28.66 -4.56 22.92
CA VAL A 188 29.80 -4.95 22.11
C VAL A 188 29.61 -6.42 21.77
N LYS A 189 29.36 -6.70 20.49
CA LYS A 189 29.09 -8.05 19.99
C LYS A 189 30.06 -9.10 20.52
N ASP A 190 29.50 -10.22 20.99
CA ASP A 190 30.21 -11.37 21.54
C ASP A 190 31.17 -11.08 22.72
N SER A 191 31.19 -9.87 23.26
CA SER A 191 32.13 -9.44 24.30
C SER A 191 31.44 -8.90 25.57
N PHE A 192 30.63 -7.86 25.42
CA PHE A 192 30.14 -7.07 26.54
C PHE A 192 28.74 -6.52 26.29
N SER A 193 27.93 -6.46 27.33
CA SER A 193 26.63 -5.79 27.29
C SER A 193 26.44 -5.02 28.59
N SER A 194 25.95 -3.80 28.49
CA SER A 194 25.60 -2.97 29.64
C SER A 194 24.26 -2.31 29.44
N VAL A 195 23.47 -2.33 30.51
CA VAL A 195 22.24 -1.55 30.63
C VAL A 195 22.38 -0.67 31.85
N SER A 196 22.22 0.63 31.68
CA SER A 196 22.23 1.60 32.77
C SER A 196 20.95 2.43 32.77
N SER A 197 20.34 2.61 33.92
CA SER A 197 19.12 3.39 34.10
C SER A 197 19.40 4.60 34.98
N PHE A 198 19.14 5.79 34.46
CA PHE A 198 19.19 7.05 35.19
C PHE A 198 17.76 7.47 35.52
N VAL A 199 17.42 7.54 36.80
CA VAL A 199 16.09 7.93 37.27
C VAL A 199 16.19 9.26 37.99
N PHE A 200 15.68 10.33 37.37
CA PHE A 200 15.67 11.66 37.99
C PHE A 200 14.42 11.83 38.86
N PHE A 201 14.62 12.15 40.14
CA PHE A 201 13.50 12.44 41.06
C PHE A 201 12.99 13.87 40.85
N ASP A 202 13.92 14.79 40.61
CA ASP A 202 13.66 16.19 40.28
C ASP A 202 14.74 16.73 39.33
N ASP A 203 15.11 18.00 39.43
CA ASP A 203 16.18 18.60 38.61
C ASP A 203 17.56 18.49 39.26
N GLN A 204 17.64 18.20 40.56
CA GLN A 204 18.88 18.16 41.34
C GLN A 204 19.34 16.73 41.60
N ASP A 205 18.41 15.84 41.97
CA ASP A 205 18.73 14.50 42.46
C ASP A 205 18.28 13.40 41.49
N ALA A 206 19.15 12.41 41.32
CA ALA A 206 18.89 11.22 40.53
C ALA A 206 19.55 9.97 41.13
N THR A 207 19.08 8.80 40.71
CA THR A 207 19.79 7.54 40.91
C THR A 207 20.23 6.95 39.59
N LEU A 208 21.31 6.19 39.67
CA LEU A 208 21.84 5.38 38.58
C LEU A 208 21.85 3.92 39.03
N SER A 209 21.37 3.02 38.20
CA SER A 209 21.68 1.59 38.30
C SER A 209 22.33 1.15 37.01
N ALA A 210 23.34 0.28 37.08
CA ALA A 210 23.98 -0.27 35.90
C ALA A 210 24.30 -1.74 36.10
N VAL A 211 24.02 -2.55 35.08
CA VAL A 211 24.43 -3.95 35.03
C VAL A 211 25.36 -4.11 33.85
N HIS A 212 26.50 -4.75 34.09
CA HIS A 212 27.52 -5.04 33.10
C HIS A 212 27.68 -6.55 32.98
N THR A 213 27.51 -7.08 31.78
CA THR A 213 27.56 -8.50 31.48
C THR A 213 28.72 -8.76 30.53
N ASN A 214 29.59 -9.70 30.90
CA ASN A 214 30.60 -10.22 29.98
C ASN A 214 29.98 -11.42 29.25
N THR A 215 29.62 -11.21 27.99
CA THR A 215 28.90 -12.21 27.18
C THR A 215 29.82 -13.34 26.75
N ALA A 216 31.11 -13.07 26.55
CA ALA A 216 32.11 -14.10 26.25
C ALA A 216 32.26 -15.10 27.41
N LEU A 217 32.28 -14.58 28.64
CA LEU A 217 32.38 -15.38 29.88
C LEU A 217 31.02 -15.87 30.40
N LYS A 218 29.91 -15.49 29.74
CA LYS A 218 28.53 -15.86 30.10
C LYS A 218 28.20 -15.57 31.57
N LYS A 219 28.66 -14.43 32.09
CA LYS A 219 28.44 -14.02 33.48
C LYS A 219 28.19 -12.52 33.60
N ILE A 220 27.49 -12.13 34.66
CA ILE A 220 27.46 -10.74 35.11
C ILE A 220 28.89 -10.38 35.53
N ALA A 221 29.46 -9.34 34.94
CA ALA A 221 30.78 -8.84 35.28
C ALA A 221 30.71 -7.95 36.53
N SER A 222 29.71 -7.05 36.58
CA SER A 222 29.47 -6.20 37.73
C SER A 222 28.06 -5.61 37.69
N ALA A 223 27.58 -5.18 38.86
CA ALA A 223 26.39 -4.34 39.00
C ALA A 223 26.73 -3.15 39.88
N ASN A 224 26.21 -1.97 39.54
CA ASN A 224 26.50 -0.74 40.23
C ASN A 224 25.20 -0.01 40.57
N THR A 225 25.17 0.66 41.71
CA THR A 225 24.17 1.67 42.03
C THR A 225 24.88 2.97 42.37
N ALA A 226 24.30 4.11 42.03
CA ALA A 226 24.85 5.40 42.43
C ALA A 226 23.76 6.40 42.77
N SER A 227 24.11 7.33 43.65
CA SER A 227 23.38 8.60 43.81
C SER A 227 24.04 9.65 42.92
N MET A 228 23.23 10.47 42.26
CA MET A 228 23.65 11.57 41.41
C MET A 228 23.08 12.88 41.95
N VAL A 229 23.93 13.87 42.13
CA VAL A 229 23.54 15.23 42.56
C VAL A 229 24.09 16.23 41.57
N ARG A 230 23.24 17.14 41.08
CA ARG A 230 23.64 18.21 40.16
C ARG A 230 24.59 19.19 40.87
N LEU A 231 25.58 19.65 40.12
CA LEU A 231 26.56 20.66 40.55
C LEU A 231 26.48 21.89 39.65
N THR A 232 26.97 23.00 40.17
CA THR A 232 27.46 24.11 39.36
C THR A 232 28.79 23.76 38.70
N GLU A 233 29.16 24.50 37.65
CA GLU A 233 30.47 24.33 36.99
C GLU A 233 31.65 24.57 37.95
N GLU A 234 31.54 25.56 38.85
CA GLU A 234 32.56 25.86 39.85
C GLU A 234 32.72 24.71 40.86
N GLU A 235 31.62 24.16 41.37
CA GLU A 235 31.65 22.98 42.26
C GLU A 235 32.22 21.74 41.56
N PHE A 236 31.92 21.57 40.28
CA PHE A 236 32.44 20.49 39.47
C PHE A 236 33.96 20.58 39.28
N LEU A 237 34.46 21.74 38.87
CA LEU A 237 35.90 21.97 38.65
C LEU A 237 36.68 21.87 39.97
N SER A 238 36.19 22.53 41.02
CA SER A 238 36.82 22.51 42.35
C SER A 238 36.80 21.12 42.97
N GLY A 239 35.72 20.34 42.80
CA GLY A 239 35.63 18.95 43.25
C GLY A 239 36.66 18.04 42.57
N ILE A 240 36.90 18.20 41.27
CA ILE A 240 37.93 17.43 40.56
C ILE A 240 39.33 17.73 41.12
N GLU A 241 39.67 19.00 41.37
CA GLU A 241 40.93 19.38 42.00
C GLU A 241 41.05 18.85 43.44
N GLU A 242 39.96 18.90 44.21
CA GLU A 242 39.89 18.34 45.56
C GLU A 242 40.24 16.85 45.53
N TYR A 243 39.59 16.06 44.68
CA TYR A 243 39.81 14.61 44.63
C TYR A 243 41.15 14.23 44.02
N ASN A 244 41.69 15.00 43.07
CA ASN A 244 43.07 14.87 42.62
C ASN A 244 44.07 15.00 43.78
N SER A 245 43.82 15.96 44.68
CA SER A 245 44.68 16.20 45.86
C SER A 245 44.44 15.16 46.95
N LYS A 246 43.17 14.88 47.28
CA LYS A 246 42.73 13.97 48.33
C LYS A 246 43.18 12.53 48.09
N PHE A 247 43.15 12.08 46.85
CA PHE A 247 43.65 10.75 46.47
C PHE A 247 45.10 10.79 45.98
N ASN A 248 45.79 11.93 46.14
CA ASN A 248 47.21 12.07 45.79
C ASN A 248 47.51 11.53 44.39
N ILE A 249 46.72 11.95 43.41
CA ILE A 249 46.83 11.49 42.02
C ILE A 249 48.07 12.16 41.39
N PRO A 250 49.02 11.38 40.83
CA PRO A 250 50.20 11.90 40.15
C PRO A 250 49.83 12.85 39.02
N GLU A 251 50.58 13.94 38.84
CA GLU A 251 50.27 15.00 37.86
C GLU A 251 50.11 14.46 36.43
N ASN A 252 50.97 13.52 36.03
CA ASN A 252 50.94 12.86 34.72
C ASN A 252 49.75 11.89 34.53
N MET A 253 49.02 11.58 35.60
CA MET A 253 47.84 10.71 35.61
C MET A 253 46.54 11.50 35.79
N ARG A 254 46.61 12.81 36.03
CA ARG A 254 45.43 13.66 36.16
C ARG A 254 44.75 13.81 34.80
N VAL A 255 43.43 13.81 34.81
CA VAL A 255 42.60 14.11 33.64
C VAL A 255 42.42 15.62 33.53
N GLN A 256 42.55 16.15 32.32
CA GLN A 256 42.23 17.54 32.02
C GLN A 256 40.71 17.73 31.92
N VAL A 257 40.24 18.93 32.27
CA VAL A 257 38.82 19.26 32.32
C VAL A 257 38.62 20.71 31.84
N PRO A 258 37.66 20.97 30.92
CA PRO A 258 36.89 19.98 30.16
C PRO A 258 37.81 19.19 29.20
N MET A 259 37.49 17.91 28.93
CA MET A 259 38.23 17.18 27.91
C MET A 259 37.92 17.76 26.52
N THR A 260 38.96 18.20 25.83
CA THR A 260 38.91 18.59 24.42
C THR A 260 39.71 17.58 23.57
N SER A 261 39.39 17.48 22.29
CA SER A 261 40.02 16.53 21.35
C SER A 261 41.51 16.77 21.12
N ASP A 262 41.96 18.01 21.31
CA ASP A 262 43.25 18.48 20.81
C ASP A 262 44.34 18.49 21.89
N GLU A 263 43.93 18.40 23.17
CA GLU A 263 44.81 18.69 24.32
C GLU A 263 45.29 17.44 25.05
N VAL A 264 44.67 16.27 24.81
CA VAL A 264 45.12 14.98 25.35
C VAL A 264 45.60 14.08 24.21
N PRO A 265 46.93 14.00 23.96
CA PRO A 265 47.48 13.26 22.82
C PRO A 265 47.04 11.78 22.75
N SER A 266 46.82 11.12 23.89
CA SER A 266 46.34 9.74 23.94
C SER A 266 44.87 9.57 23.54
N LEU A 267 44.11 10.66 23.50
CA LEU A 267 42.70 10.71 23.09
C LEU A 267 42.48 11.50 21.80
N ALA A 268 43.56 11.93 21.13
CA ALA A 268 43.51 12.62 19.86
C ALA A 268 42.77 11.75 18.82
N GLY A 269 41.79 12.34 18.14
CA GLY A 269 40.93 11.64 17.19
C GLY A 269 39.87 10.73 17.81
N THR A 270 39.76 10.62 19.15
CA THR A 270 38.73 9.80 19.82
C THR A 270 37.39 10.51 20.03
N PHE A 271 37.34 11.80 19.73
CA PHE A 271 36.13 12.61 19.70
C PHE A 271 35.64 12.65 18.25
N PRO A 272 34.33 12.46 17.98
CA PRO A 272 33.84 12.51 16.61
C PRO A 272 33.99 13.93 16.02
N SER A 273 34.61 13.99 14.85
CA SER A 273 34.65 15.17 13.98
C SER A 273 33.27 15.46 13.36
N GLU A 274 33.05 16.66 12.84
CA GLU A 274 31.79 16.99 12.13
C GLU A 274 31.51 16.03 10.97
N ASP A 275 32.52 15.62 10.21
CA ASP A 275 32.34 14.64 9.13
C ASP A 275 31.91 13.25 9.67
N GLU A 276 32.41 12.86 10.85
CA GLU A 276 31.98 11.63 11.52
C GLU A 276 30.57 11.73 12.10
N TRP A 277 30.15 12.92 12.55
CA TRP A 277 28.77 13.23 12.91
C TRP A 277 27.83 13.27 11.71
N CYS A 278 28.31 13.55 10.51
CA CYS A 278 27.46 13.88 9.35
C CYS A 278 27.65 12.90 8.19
N GLY A 279 27.44 11.60 8.46
CA GLY A 279 27.46 10.54 7.43
C GLY A 279 28.69 9.64 7.48
N GLY A 280 29.56 9.81 8.46
CA GLY A 280 30.61 8.86 8.80
C GLY A 280 30.11 7.76 9.74
N LEU A 281 30.13 8.03 11.04
CA LEU A 281 29.85 7.06 12.11
C LEU A 281 28.46 7.23 12.70
N ILE A 282 28.05 8.49 12.86
CA ILE A 282 26.85 8.89 13.56
C ILE A 282 25.99 9.50 12.46
N ASN A 283 24.91 8.86 12.02
CA ASN A 283 24.05 9.45 10.98
C ASN A 283 23.12 10.49 11.62
N ASP A 284 23.70 11.62 12.06
CA ASP A 284 23.00 12.67 12.76
C ASP A 284 21.97 13.38 11.86
N VAL A 285 20.70 13.28 12.24
CA VAL A 285 19.57 13.89 11.54
C VAL A 285 19.69 15.40 11.29
N SER A 286 20.54 16.11 12.06
CA SER A 286 20.77 17.54 11.88
C SER A 286 21.48 17.86 10.56
N CYS A 287 22.32 16.95 10.06
CA CYS A 287 23.19 17.18 8.92
C CYS A 287 23.19 16.06 7.86
N THR A 288 22.63 14.89 8.14
CA THR A 288 22.43 13.83 7.14
C THR A 288 21.03 13.89 6.51
N ALA A 289 20.95 13.52 5.24
CA ALA A 289 19.67 13.34 4.57
C ALA A 289 19.05 12.01 5.00
N SER A 290 17.75 12.00 5.31
CA SER A 290 17.04 10.76 5.66
C SER A 290 17.14 9.74 4.51
N PRO A 291 17.51 8.48 4.78
CA PRO A 291 17.49 7.42 3.77
C PRO A 291 16.05 6.97 3.45
N TYR A 292 15.06 7.41 4.22
CA TYR A 292 13.66 7.08 4.04
C TYR A 292 12.99 8.07 3.08
N GLU A 293 12.66 7.59 1.89
CA GLU A 293 11.87 8.34 0.93
C GLU A 293 10.40 7.91 0.97
N GLU A 294 9.49 8.89 1.07
CA GLU A 294 8.07 8.60 1.03
C GLU A 294 7.70 8.01 -0.34
N PRO A 295 7.05 6.83 -0.39
CA PRO A 295 6.74 6.18 -1.65
C PRO A 295 5.78 7.04 -2.48
N ALA A 296 5.92 6.95 -3.81
CA ALA A 296 5.07 7.69 -4.73
C ALA A 296 3.59 7.45 -4.45
N ALA A 297 2.81 8.53 -4.45
CA ALA A 297 1.40 8.50 -4.13
C ALA A 297 0.67 7.43 -4.98
N GLN A 298 -0.09 6.56 -4.31
CA GLN A 298 -0.93 5.54 -4.95
C GLN A 298 -2.41 5.93 -4.87
N MET A 299 -3.16 5.66 -5.95
CA MET A 299 -4.62 5.83 -5.96
C MET A 299 -5.28 4.85 -4.99
N LYS A 300 -6.34 5.29 -4.31
CA LYS A 300 -7.17 4.40 -3.48
C LYS A 300 -7.90 3.41 -4.38
N GLY A 301 -7.78 2.11 -4.08
CA GLY A 301 -8.37 1.03 -4.90
C GLY A 301 -9.88 1.18 -5.14
N GLY A 302 -10.62 1.78 -4.19
CA GLY A 302 -12.05 2.05 -4.35
C GLY A 302 -12.41 2.97 -5.52
N PHE A 303 -11.56 3.95 -5.84
CA PHE A 303 -11.79 4.84 -6.98
C PHE A 303 -11.60 4.12 -8.31
N ILE A 304 -10.56 3.28 -8.42
CA ILE A 304 -10.33 2.47 -9.63
C ILE A 304 -11.52 1.54 -9.87
N ALA A 305 -11.99 0.86 -8.82
CA ALA A 305 -13.15 0.00 -8.91
C ALA A 305 -14.40 0.76 -9.39
N LEU A 306 -14.65 1.97 -8.86
CA LEU A 306 -15.79 2.79 -9.26
C LEU A 306 -15.76 3.15 -10.75
N PHE A 307 -14.62 3.63 -11.27
CA PHE A 307 -14.50 3.99 -12.68
C PHE A 307 -14.60 2.78 -13.61
N VAL A 308 -14.02 1.64 -13.23
CA VAL A 308 -14.12 0.40 -14.00
C VAL A 308 -15.58 -0.10 -14.03
N VAL A 309 -16.27 -0.08 -12.90
CA VAL A 309 -17.68 -0.49 -12.80
C VAL A 309 -18.59 0.44 -13.59
N LEU A 310 -18.42 1.77 -13.45
CA LEU A 310 -19.17 2.76 -14.22
C LEU A 310 -18.91 2.63 -15.72
N GLY A 311 -17.64 2.45 -16.12
CA GLY A 311 -17.25 2.23 -17.51
C GLY A 311 -17.88 0.97 -18.10
N ALA A 312 -17.84 -0.14 -17.35
CA ALA A 312 -18.48 -1.39 -17.76
C ALA A 312 -20.02 -1.26 -17.88
N LEU A 313 -20.67 -0.53 -16.97
CA LEU A 313 -22.10 -0.23 -17.02
C LEU A 313 -22.47 0.60 -18.25
N VAL A 314 -21.74 1.70 -18.49
CA VAL A 314 -21.98 2.58 -19.66
C VAL A 314 -21.76 1.81 -20.95
N PHE A 315 -20.69 1.03 -21.04
CA PHE A 315 -20.41 0.19 -22.20
C PHE A 315 -21.49 -0.88 -22.40
N GLY A 316 -21.92 -1.55 -21.34
CA GLY A 316 -22.99 -2.54 -21.38
C GLY A 316 -24.32 -1.97 -21.86
N VAL A 317 -24.70 -0.78 -21.37
CA VAL A 317 -25.92 -0.08 -21.81
C VAL A 317 -25.81 0.35 -23.27
N ALA A 318 -24.67 0.92 -23.69
CA ALA A 318 -24.44 1.31 -25.07
C ALA A 318 -24.50 0.10 -26.02
N ALA A 319 -23.86 -1.02 -25.65
CA ALA A 319 -23.90 -2.27 -26.40
C ALA A 319 -25.33 -2.82 -26.50
N TYR A 320 -26.09 -2.78 -25.40
CA TYR A 320 -27.50 -3.19 -25.39
C TYR A 320 -28.38 -2.33 -26.32
N LEU A 321 -28.24 -1.00 -26.24
CA LEU A 321 -28.99 -0.08 -27.09
C LEU A 321 -28.63 -0.26 -28.58
N LEU A 322 -27.35 -0.46 -28.90
CA LEU A 322 -26.89 -0.75 -30.26
C LEU A 322 -27.45 -2.08 -30.76
N HIS A 323 -27.39 -3.14 -29.96
CA HIS A 323 -27.95 -4.44 -30.31
C HIS A 323 -29.45 -4.36 -30.58
N ARG A 324 -30.20 -3.66 -29.71
CA ARG A 324 -31.63 -3.44 -29.89
C ARG A 324 -31.94 -2.69 -31.18
N LYS A 325 -31.21 -1.61 -31.48
CA LYS A 325 -31.40 -0.82 -32.71
C LYS A 325 -31.14 -1.65 -33.97
N VAL A 326 -30.05 -2.42 -34.00
CA VAL A 326 -29.71 -3.29 -35.14
C VAL A 326 -30.77 -4.38 -35.35
N ALA A 327 -31.28 -4.98 -34.27
CA ALA A 327 -32.34 -6.00 -34.35
C ALA A 327 -33.67 -5.44 -34.88
N GLU A 328 -34.08 -4.24 -34.44
CA GLU A 328 -35.28 -3.57 -34.94
C GLU A 328 -35.12 -3.14 -36.42
N ASP A 329 -33.94 -2.66 -36.81
CA ASP A 329 -33.64 -2.27 -38.21
C ASP A 329 -33.61 -3.47 -39.18
N GLN A 330 -33.27 -4.67 -38.73
CA GLN A 330 -33.39 -5.89 -39.55
C GLN A 330 -34.87 -6.24 -39.81
N LYS A 331 -35.71 -6.21 -38.77
CA LYS A 331 -37.16 -6.48 -38.88
C LYS A 331 -37.88 -5.56 -39.87
N ARG A 332 -37.49 -4.29 -39.88
CA ARG A 332 -38.06 -3.30 -40.78
C ARG A 332 -37.65 -3.50 -42.24
N ARG A 333 -36.39 -3.86 -42.50
CA ARG A 333 -35.85 -3.92 -43.87
C ARG A 333 -36.48 -5.01 -44.74
N TYR A 334 -36.56 -6.26 -44.28
CA TYR A 334 -37.15 -7.33 -45.10
C TYR A 334 -38.67 -7.13 -45.29
N LYS A 335 -39.38 -6.66 -44.24
CA LYS A 335 -40.82 -6.41 -44.32
C LYS A 335 -41.15 -5.28 -45.30
N GLU A 336 -40.43 -4.16 -45.24
CA GLU A 336 -40.65 -3.05 -46.17
C GLU A 336 -40.28 -3.39 -47.61
N HIS A 337 -39.19 -4.15 -47.84
CA HIS A 337 -38.80 -4.58 -49.18
C HIS A 337 -39.84 -5.52 -49.80
N PHE A 338 -40.32 -6.52 -49.04
CA PHE A 338 -41.32 -7.46 -49.52
C PHE A 338 -42.67 -6.78 -49.80
N VAL A 339 -43.16 -5.98 -48.84
CA VAL A 339 -44.44 -5.28 -48.97
C VAL A 339 -44.41 -4.27 -50.12
N ARG A 340 -43.31 -3.54 -50.33
CA ARG A 340 -43.16 -2.65 -51.50
C ARG A 340 -43.08 -3.40 -52.82
N GLY A 341 -42.44 -4.57 -52.83
CA GLY A 341 -42.35 -5.40 -54.03
C GLY A 341 -43.72 -5.91 -54.48
N ILE A 342 -44.51 -6.44 -53.53
CA ILE A 342 -45.88 -6.88 -53.81
C ILE A 342 -46.80 -5.70 -54.17
N ALA A 343 -46.72 -4.58 -53.44
CA ALA A 343 -47.53 -3.40 -53.75
C ALA A 343 -47.23 -2.81 -55.14
N ARG A 344 -45.98 -2.88 -55.62
CA ARG A 344 -45.60 -2.44 -56.98
C ARG A 344 -46.12 -3.35 -58.09
N ASN A 345 -46.35 -4.62 -57.81
CA ASN A 345 -46.84 -5.56 -58.81
C ASN A 345 -48.37 -5.50 -58.98
N ILE A 346 -49.09 -4.88 -58.03
CA ILE A 346 -50.56 -4.79 -58.01
C ILE A 346 -51.11 -3.46 -58.57
N THR A 347 -50.37 -2.35 -58.46
CA THR A 347 -50.72 -0.97 -58.93
C THR A 347 -52.21 -0.62 -59.06
N ILE A 348 -52.84 -0.15 -57.97
CA ILE A 348 -53.35 1.23 -57.80
C ILE A 348 -53.22 1.64 -56.31
N ALA A 349 -52.57 2.80 -56.06
CA ALA A 349 -52.51 3.62 -54.84
C ALA A 349 -51.30 3.49 -53.86
N ASP A 350 -50.84 4.67 -53.42
CA ASP A 350 -49.61 5.05 -52.67
C ASP A 350 -49.36 4.38 -51.28
N SER A 351 -50.08 3.33 -50.88
CA SER A 351 -49.81 2.61 -49.62
C SER A 351 -50.54 1.27 -49.52
N ALA A 352 -49.90 0.26 -48.91
CA ALA A 352 -50.38 -1.13 -48.76
C ALA A 352 -51.76 -1.31 -48.09
N GLY A 353 -52.33 -0.29 -47.44
CA GLY A 353 -53.64 -0.35 -46.78
C GLY A 353 -54.85 -0.18 -47.70
N LYS A 354 -54.69 -0.14 -49.03
CA LYS A 354 -55.79 0.06 -50.01
C LYS A 354 -55.92 -1.06 -51.05
N VAL A 355 -55.20 -2.16 -50.91
CA VAL A 355 -55.30 -3.29 -51.84
C VAL A 355 -56.55 -4.10 -51.52
N SER A 356 -57.38 -4.36 -52.54
CA SER A 356 -58.61 -5.14 -52.33
C SER A 356 -58.29 -6.62 -52.06
N PRO A 357 -59.11 -7.34 -51.27
CA PRO A 357 -58.93 -8.77 -51.05
C PRO A 357 -58.89 -9.60 -52.34
N GLU A 358 -59.58 -9.14 -53.39
CA GLU A 358 -59.63 -9.79 -54.70
C GLU A 358 -58.29 -9.68 -55.45
N GLU A 359 -57.60 -8.54 -55.36
CA GLU A 359 -56.28 -8.33 -55.95
C GLU A 359 -55.19 -9.10 -55.19
N LEU A 360 -55.30 -9.18 -53.86
CA LEU A 360 -54.39 -9.99 -53.03
C LEU A 360 -54.58 -11.49 -53.29
N LYS A 361 -55.82 -11.94 -53.55
CA LYS A 361 -56.09 -13.32 -53.94
C LYS A 361 -55.50 -13.65 -55.30
N LYS A 362 -55.61 -12.73 -56.26
CA LYS A 362 -55.00 -12.92 -57.59
C LYS A 362 -53.48 -13.02 -57.54
N GLU A 363 -52.82 -12.25 -56.70
CA GLU A 363 -51.37 -12.35 -56.54
C GLU A 363 -50.98 -13.61 -55.76
N PHE A 364 -51.75 -14.02 -54.76
CA PHE A 364 -51.57 -15.31 -54.08
C PHE A 364 -51.65 -16.47 -55.07
N ASP A 365 -52.69 -16.49 -55.91
CA ASP A 365 -52.88 -17.52 -56.94
C ASP A 365 -51.81 -17.44 -58.06
N HIS A 366 -51.13 -16.30 -58.21
CA HIS A 366 -50.00 -16.16 -59.14
C HIS A 366 -48.70 -16.73 -58.55
N ILE A 367 -48.55 -16.69 -57.23
CA ILE A 367 -47.41 -17.27 -56.52
C ILE A 367 -47.60 -18.79 -56.33
N ASP A 368 -48.82 -19.21 -56.00
CA ASP A 368 -49.28 -20.62 -55.93
C ASP A 368 -49.41 -21.19 -57.35
N SER A 369 -48.26 -21.59 -57.90
CA SER A 369 -48.13 -21.94 -59.32
C SER A 369 -48.69 -23.32 -59.64
N ASP A 370 -48.76 -24.19 -58.64
CA ASP A 370 -49.34 -25.53 -58.76
C ASP A 370 -50.85 -25.57 -58.45
N GLY A 371 -51.40 -24.48 -57.90
CA GLY A 371 -52.82 -24.32 -57.60
C GLY A 371 -53.29 -25.15 -56.41
N GLY A 372 -52.37 -25.51 -55.50
CA GLY A 372 -52.61 -26.32 -54.32
C GLY A 372 -53.41 -25.62 -53.23
N GLY A 373 -53.54 -24.30 -53.29
CA GLY A 373 -54.25 -23.47 -52.32
C GLY A 373 -53.39 -23.00 -51.14
N THR A 374 -52.10 -23.35 -51.13
CA THR A 374 -51.07 -22.92 -50.17
C THR A 374 -49.79 -22.60 -50.95
N ILE A 375 -48.96 -21.68 -50.47
CA ILE A 375 -47.70 -21.31 -51.13
C ILE A 375 -46.55 -22.06 -50.45
N SER A 376 -45.84 -22.89 -51.20
CA SER A 376 -44.63 -23.55 -50.68
C SER A 376 -43.44 -22.59 -50.61
N LYS A 377 -42.42 -22.96 -49.81
CA LYS A 377 -41.19 -22.17 -49.67
C LYS A 377 -40.47 -21.94 -51.00
N ASP A 378 -40.44 -22.97 -51.85
CA ASP A 378 -39.78 -22.92 -53.15
C ASP A 378 -40.54 -22.04 -54.16
N GLU A 379 -41.88 -22.03 -54.11
CA GLU A 379 -42.71 -21.15 -54.93
C GLU A 379 -42.54 -19.69 -54.54
N LEU A 380 -42.54 -19.40 -53.23
CA LEU A 380 -42.29 -18.05 -52.76
C LEU A 380 -40.85 -17.59 -53.08
N LYS A 381 -39.86 -18.49 -52.97
CA LYS A 381 -38.46 -18.19 -53.35
C LYS A 381 -38.35 -17.89 -54.84
N THR A 382 -38.98 -18.72 -55.67
CA THR A 382 -39.01 -18.54 -57.13
C THR A 382 -39.67 -17.22 -57.51
N PHE A 383 -40.76 -16.85 -56.83
CA PHE A 383 -41.41 -15.56 -57.03
C PHE A 383 -40.53 -14.38 -56.61
N VAL A 384 -39.85 -14.46 -55.47
CA VAL A 384 -38.90 -13.42 -55.01
C VAL A 384 -37.72 -13.30 -55.99
N ASP A 385 -37.18 -14.43 -56.45
CA ASP A 385 -36.04 -14.50 -57.38
C ASP A 385 -36.41 -14.10 -58.82
N SER A 386 -37.71 -14.09 -59.17
CA SER A 386 -38.20 -13.56 -60.45
C SER A 386 -37.94 -12.06 -60.63
N GLY A 387 -37.44 -11.38 -59.59
CA GLY A 387 -37.05 -9.97 -59.62
C GLY A 387 -38.22 -9.01 -59.38
N LYS A 388 -39.46 -9.51 -59.28
CA LYS A 388 -40.67 -8.71 -59.07
C LYS A 388 -40.72 -8.00 -57.71
N VAL A 389 -40.09 -8.58 -56.69
CA VAL A 389 -40.02 -8.03 -55.31
C VAL A 389 -38.70 -7.28 -55.04
N GLY A 390 -37.79 -7.25 -56.02
CA GLY A 390 -36.41 -6.77 -55.89
C GLY A 390 -35.46 -7.84 -55.34
N THR A 391 -34.15 -7.54 -55.31
CA THR A 391 -33.13 -8.50 -54.83
C THR A 391 -33.18 -8.62 -53.30
N ILE A 392 -33.56 -9.80 -52.80
CA ILE A 392 -33.53 -10.17 -51.38
C ILE A 392 -32.39 -11.17 -51.16
N SER A 393 -31.60 -11.00 -50.09
CA SER A 393 -30.54 -11.97 -49.77
C SER A 393 -31.13 -13.26 -49.20
N ASP A 394 -30.47 -14.41 -49.37
CA ASP A 394 -31.00 -15.69 -48.85
C ASP A 394 -31.26 -15.64 -47.33
N LYS A 395 -30.42 -14.92 -46.58
CA LYS A 395 -30.63 -14.72 -45.14
C LYS A 395 -31.89 -13.90 -44.82
N ASP A 396 -32.17 -12.88 -45.62
CA ASP A 396 -33.38 -12.07 -45.47
C ASP A 396 -34.62 -12.84 -45.94
N PHE A 397 -34.49 -13.73 -46.93
CA PHE A 397 -35.56 -14.62 -47.37
C PHE A 397 -35.91 -15.65 -46.29
N GLU A 398 -34.93 -16.25 -45.62
CA GLU A 398 -35.19 -17.15 -44.49
C GLU A 398 -35.92 -16.43 -43.34
N ALA A 399 -35.50 -15.19 -43.02
CA ALA A 399 -36.17 -14.38 -42.01
C ALA A 399 -37.59 -13.97 -42.43
N LEU A 400 -37.80 -13.71 -43.72
CA LEU A 400 -39.11 -13.43 -44.31
C LEU A 400 -40.02 -14.67 -44.24
N TRP A 401 -39.52 -15.83 -44.64
CA TRP A 401 -40.25 -17.10 -44.59
C TRP A 401 -40.76 -17.39 -43.19
N HIS A 402 -39.87 -17.38 -42.19
CA HIS A 402 -40.24 -17.58 -40.78
C HIS A 402 -41.16 -16.51 -40.20
N ALA A 403 -41.27 -15.35 -40.85
CA ALA A 403 -42.18 -14.30 -40.42
C ALA A 403 -43.57 -14.40 -41.08
N ILE A 404 -43.69 -15.11 -42.21
CA ILE A 404 -44.95 -15.35 -42.92
C ILE A 404 -45.60 -16.65 -42.46
N ASP A 405 -44.83 -17.74 -42.38
CA ASP A 405 -45.27 -19.06 -41.89
C ASP A 405 -45.36 -19.02 -40.35
N ILE A 406 -46.48 -18.50 -39.83
CA ILE A 406 -46.66 -18.20 -38.40
C ILE A 406 -46.77 -19.49 -37.60
N ASP A 407 -47.42 -20.51 -38.17
CA ASP A 407 -47.62 -21.80 -37.50
C ASP A 407 -46.50 -22.82 -37.76
N ASN A 408 -45.52 -22.49 -38.61
CA ASN A 408 -44.39 -23.34 -39.03
C ASN A 408 -44.85 -24.63 -39.70
N SER A 409 -45.95 -24.57 -40.46
CA SER A 409 -46.46 -25.71 -41.21
C SER A 409 -45.60 -26.07 -42.43
N GLY A 410 -44.72 -25.16 -42.87
CA GLY A 410 -43.86 -25.35 -44.05
C GLY A 410 -44.55 -24.97 -45.37
N GLU A 411 -45.79 -24.50 -45.30
CA GLU A 411 -46.56 -23.93 -46.40
C GLU A 411 -47.26 -22.67 -45.89
N VAL A 412 -47.45 -21.67 -46.74
CA VAL A 412 -48.12 -20.41 -46.35
C VAL A 412 -49.55 -20.43 -46.87
N ASP A 413 -50.52 -20.40 -45.97
CA ASP A 413 -51.91 -20.30 -46.37
C ASP A 413 -52.31 -18.85 -46.72
N PHE A 414 -53.49 -18.69 -47.32
CA PHE A 414 -53.97 -17.37 -47.73
C PHE A 414 -54.16 -16.41 -46.55
N VAL A 415 -54.46 -16.93 -45.36
CA VAL A 415 -54.67 -16.15 -44.13
C VAL A 415 -53.34 -15.60 -43.63
N GLU A 416 -52.30 -16.43 -43.60
CA GLU A 416 -50.95 -16.07 -43.21
C GLU A 416 -50.34 -15.04 -44.17
N PHE A 417 -50.55 -15.26 -45.47
CA PHE A 417 -50.14 -14.32 -46.53
C PHE A 417 -50.79 -12.94 -46.35
N LEU A 418 -52.11 -12.88 -46.09
CA LEU A 418 -52.83 -11.63 -45.83
C LEU A 418 -52.41 -10.95 -44.51
N SER A 419 -52.20 -11.76 -43.47
CA SER A 419 -51.77 -11.29 -42.15
C SER A 419 -50.40 -10.63 -42.22
N PHE A 420 -49.50 -11.16 -43.04
CA PHE A 420 -48.18 -10.58 -43.27
C PHE A 420 -48.22 -9.29 -44.09
N LEU A 421 -49.07 -9.23 -45.12
CA LEU A 421 -49.19 -8.10 -46.05
C LEU A 421 -49.99 -6.89 -45.53
N GLY A 422 -50.79 -7.06 -44.48
CA GLY A 422 -51.41 -5.94 -43.77
C GLY A 422 -52.92 -5.77 -43.94
N GLY A 423 -53.69 -6.87 -44.00
CA GLY A 423 -55.14 -6.81 -43.84
C GLY A 423 -55.56 -6.56 -42.39
N CYS A 424 -55.68 -5.30 -41.97
CA CYS A 424 -56.32 -4.93 -40.70
C CYS A 424 -57.83 -4.75 -40.95
N GLY A 425 -58.65 -5.71 -40.50
CA GLY A 425 -60.11 -5.63 -40.55
C GLY A 425 -60.76 -6.62 -39.59
N THR A 426 -61.64 -6.13 -38.71
CA THR A 426 -62.24 -6.84 -37.57
C THR A 426 -63.16 -8.03 -37.94
N GLU A 427 -63.47 -8.23 -39.21
CA GLU A 427 -64.28 -9.35 -39.69
C GLU A 427 -63.47 -10.67 -39.78
N PHE A 428 -62.15 -10.56 -39.90
CA PHE A 428 -61.25 -11.71 -40.01
C PHE A 428 -61.12 -12.49 -38.69
N ASP A 429 -61.06 -11.78 -37.56
CA ASP A 429 -60.94 -12.38 -36.24
C ASP A 429 -62.18 -13.19 -35.85
N SER A 430 -63.37 -12.74 -36.25
CA SER A 430 -64.61 -13.49 -35.99
C SER A 430 -64.68 -14.81 -36.75
N VAL A 431 -64.25 -14.84 -38.02
CA VAL A 431 -64.32 -16.04 -38.86
C VAL A 431 -63.25 -17.06 -38.46
N ASN A 432 -62.04 -16.62 -38.13
CA ASN A 432 -60.95 -17.51 -37.72
C ASN A 432 -61.22 -18.13 -36.33
N GLN A 433 -61.80 -17.37 -35.39
CA GLN A 433 -62.23 -17.93 -34.10
C GLN A 433 -63.36 -18.95 -34.26
N GLU A 434 -64.35 -18.67 -35.09
CA GLU A 434 -65.49 -19.57 -35.32
C GLU A 434 -65.04 -20.86 -36.00
N GLN A 435 -64.17 -20.78 -37.02
CA GLN A 435 -63.61 -21.95 -37.69
C GLN A 435 -62.75 -22.81 -36.76
N LYS A 436 -61.96 -22.22 -35.84
CA LYS A 436 -61.13 -22.98 -34.88
C LYS A 436 -61.94 -23.86 -33.91
N THR A 437 -63.23 -23.57 -33.72
CA THR A 437 -64.13 -24.36 -32.86
C THR A 437 -64.90 -25.48 -33.58
N MET A 438 -64.82 -25.55 -34.91
CA MET A 438 -65.55 -26.53 -35.71
C MET A 438 -64.79 -27.84 -35.94
N THR A 439 -65.52 -28.96 -36.01
CA THR A 439 -64.92 -30.25 -36.39
C THR A 439 -64.68 -30.34 -37.91
N LYS A 440 -63.78 -31.24 -38.32
CA LYS A 440 -63.36 -31.40 -39.73
C LYS A 440 -64.53 -31.68 -40.70
N GLU A 441 -65.54 -32.43 -40.28
CA GLU A 441 -66.76 -32.67 -41.08
C GLU A 441 -67.65 -31.42 -41.18
N GLN A 442 -67.73 -30.61 -40.13
CA GLN A 442 -68.50 -29.36 -40.14
C GLN A 442 -67.86 -28.32 -41.05
N ARG A 443 -66.52 -28.23 -41.05
CA ARG A 443 -65.76 -27.37 -41.96
C ARG A 443 -65.98 -27.73 -43.44
N MET A 444 -65.99 -29.03 -43.78
CA MET A 444 -66.27 -29.48 -45.16
C MET A 444 -67.70 -29.20 -45.60
N LYS A 445 -68.69 -29.36 -44.71
CA LYS A 445 -70.10 -29.08 -45.02
C LYS A 445 -70.36 -27.58 -45.22
N TYR A 446 -69.66 -26.73 -44.48
CA TYR A 446 -69.71 -25.27 -44.61
C TYR A 446 -69.06 -24.79 -45.93
N ALA A 447 -67.93 -25.39 -46.32
CA ALA A 447 -67.27 -25.12 -47.59
C ALA A 447 -68.12 -25.56 -48.80
N SER A 448 -68.80 -26.72 -48.74
CA SER A 448 -69.63 -27.20 -49.86
C SER A 448 -70.95 -26.43 -50.02
N GLN A 449 -71.55 -25.92 -48.93
CA GLN A 449 -72.78 -25.13 -48.98
C GLN A 449 -72.60 -23.77 -49.69
N ARG A 450 -71.41 -23.16 -49.61
CA ARG A 450 -71.11 -21.91 -50.31
C ARG A 450 -70.77 -22.06 -51.79
N LEU A 451 -70.39 -23.26 -52.24
CA LEU A 451 -70.16 -23.56 -53.65
C LEU A 451 -71.47 -23.90 -54.41
N SER A 452 -72.52 -24.36 -53.72
CA SER A 452 -73.79 -24.77 -54.34
C SER A 452 -74.81 -23.62 -54.57
N THR A 453 -74.57 -22.40 -54.07
CA THR A 453 -75.56 -21.30 -54.10
C THR A 453 -75.39 -20.31 -55.25
N ARG A 454 -74.74 -20.70 -56.37
CA ARG A 454 -74.61 -19.83 -57.56
C ARG A 454 -74.69 -20.56 -58.91
N ALA A 455 -75.56 -21.55 -59.03
CA ALA A 455 -76.02 -22.04 -60.34
C ALA A 455 -77.55 -21.92 -60.42
N LEU A 456 -78.01 -21.18 -61.44
CA LEU A 456 -79.40 -20.95 -61.90
C LEU A 456 -80.21 -19.86 -61.18
N GLN A 457 -80.30 -18.69 -61.84
CA GLN A 457 -81.57 -18.01 -62.18
C GLN A 457 -81.33 -16.95 -63.26
N ILE A 458 -81.77 -17.25 -64.49
CA ILE A 458 -81.98 -16.30 -65.61
C ILE A 458 -83.48 -15.92 -65.58
N PRO A 459 -83.86 -14.64 -65.76
CA PRO A 459 -84.50 -14.15 -67.00
C PRO A 459 -84.12 -12.67 -67.31
N LYS A 460 -84.40 -12.05 -68.47
CA LYS A 460 -84.70 -12.37 -69.88
C LYS A 460 -84.90 -11.00 -70.52
N ASP A 461 -84.55 -10.87 -71.81
CA ASP A 461 -85.10 -9.94 -72.81
C ASP A 461 -84.80 -8.42 -72.56
N ASP A 462 -84.53 -7.53 -73.54
CA ASP A 462 -84.89 -7.47 -74.95
C ASP A 462 -83.99 -6.47 -75.74
N GLU A 463 -83.90 -6.72 -77.05
CA GLU A 463 -83.74 -5.81 -78.21
C GLU A 463 -82.54 -4.86 -78.28
N GLY A 464 -81.61 -4.99 -79.23
CA GLY A 464 -81.77 -4.77 -80.69
C GLY A 464 -81.01 -3.46 -81.02
N ASP A 465 -80.26 -3.25 -82.09
CA ASP A 465 -79.97 -3.92 -83.35
C ASP A 465 -78.69 -3.25 -83.92
N GLU A 466 -78.02 -3.95 -84.84
CA GLU A 466 -77.33 -3.41 -86.04
C GLU A 466 -76.20 -2.36 -85.86
N GLU A 467 -75.11 -2.30 -86.62
CA GLU A 467 -74.73 -2.94 -87.87
C GLU A 467 -73.22 -2.70 -88.09
N SER A 468 -72.58 -3.69 -88.73
CA SER A 468 -71.62 -3.53 -89.83
C SER A 468 -70.22 -2.91 -89.62
N GLY A 469 -69.25 -3.63 -90.19
CA GLY A 469 -68.12 -3.08 -90.94
C GLY A 469 -66.94 -2.60 -90.10
N GLY A 470 -65.72 -3.15 -90.22
CA GLY A 470 -65.11 -3.86 -91.32
C GLY A 470 -63.72 -3.27 -91.55
N ALA A 471 -62.78 -4.15 -91.93
CA ALA A 471 -61.49 -3.84 -92.55
C ALA A 471 -60.48 -3.04 -91.69
N ALA A 472 -59.17 -3.17 -91.86
CA ALA A 472 -58.29 -4.12 -92.53
C ALA A 472 -56.86 -3.69 -92.12
N ASP A 473 -55.92 -4.60 -92.38
CA ASP A 473 -54.54 -4.31 -92.76
C ASP A 473 -53.64 -3.50 -91.81
N ALA A 474 -52.62 -4.11 -91.22
CA ALA A 474 -51.39 -4.62 -91.84
C ALA A 474 -50.28 -3.58 -91.98
N ALA A 475 -49.10 -4.08 -91.61
CA ALA A 475 -47.82 -3.87 -92.25
C ALA A 475 -46.85 -2.83 -91.66
N LYS A 476 -45.68 -3.41 -91.37
CA LYS A 476 -44.32 -2.92 -91.63
C LYS A 476 -43.74 -1.89 -90.65
N ALA A 477 -42.78 -2.36 -89.85
CA ALA A 477 -41.39 -2.45 -90.30
C ALA A 477 -40.71 -3.66 -89.67
#